data_AF-A0A8J6NLW8-F1
#
_entry.id   AF-A0A8J6NLW8-F1
#
_cell.length_a   1.000
_cell.length_b   1.000
_cell.length_c   1.000
_cell.angle_alpha   90.00
_cell.angle_beta   90.00
_cell.angle_gamma   90.00
#
_symmetry.space_group_name_H-M   'P 1'
#
loop_
_entity.id
_entity.type
_entity.pdbx_description
1 polymer ?
#
loop_
_entity_poly.entity_id
_entity_poly.type
_entity_poly.pdbx_seq_one_letter_code
_entity_poly.pdbx_strand_id
1 'polypeptide(L)'
;MKIFNHRIQQAPWRIRRQKAGAVLLAIVGASMIAALYLSVSSRSTLVAREIQTLERHISLGNQENANLKTELAGLLSHEAISGRSDALDFQLATVGETHYILVPGYDGRQPITLATNADQSINTLSLSAKYSQSLFDWFESQVQRGGFR
;
A
#
# COMPACT_ATOMS: atom_id res chain seq x y z
N MET A 1 -59.97 -51.38 -22.18
CA MET A 1 -59.22 -50.79 -21.05
C MET A 1 -58.29 -49.69 -21.60
N LYS A 2 -58.70 -48.42 -21.62
CA LYS A 2 -57.84 -47.28 -21.99
C LYS A 2 -57.78 -46.34 -20.79
N ILE A 3 -56.62 -46.29 -20.15
CA ILE A 3 -56.38 -45.45 -18.98
C ILE A 3 -56.09 -44.04 -19.51
N PHE A 4 -57.07 -43.14 -19.43
CA PHE A 4 -56.89 -41.75 -19.83
C PHE A 4 -56.07 -41.01 -18.76
N ASN A 5 -54.78 -40.84 -19.03
CA ASN A 5 -53.87 -40.03 -18.23
C ASN A 5 -54.16 -38.54 -18.46
N HIS A 6 -55.07 -37.96 -17.70
CA HIS A 6 -55.35 -36.52 -17.73
C HIS A 6 -54.28 -35.79 -16.93
N ARG A 7 -53.22 -35.37 -17.62
CA ARG A 7 -52.22 -34.45 -17.07
C ARG A 7 -52.88 -33.08 -16.91
N ILE A 8 -53.26 -32.73 -15.69
CA ILE A 8 -53.87 -31.44 -15.34
C ILE A 8 -52.90 -30.35 -15.78
N GLN A 9 -53.28 -29.60 -16.83
CA GLN A 9 -52.53 -28.43 -17.27
C GLN A 9 -52.69 -27.36 -16.19
N GLN A 10 -51.61 -27.06 -15.49
CA GLN A 10 -51.59 -26.00 -14.49
C GLN A 10 -52.00 -24.68 -15.15
N ALA A 11 -52.92 -23.95 -14.51
CA ALA A 11 -53.52 -22.73 -15.06
C ALA A 11 -52.43 -21.73 -15.51
N PRO A 12 -52.37 -21.36 -16.80
CA PRO A 12 -51.24 -20.65 -17.41
C PRO A 12 -50.95 -19.25 -16.83
N TRP A 13 -51.89 -18.68 -16.08
CA TRP A 13 -51.76 -17.37 -15.45
C TRP A 13 -50.74 -17.30 -14.28
N ARG A 14 -50.48 -18.43 -13.60
CA ARG A 14 -49.46 -18.49 -12.54
C ARG A 14 -48.04 -18.45 -13.10
N ILE A 15 -47.81 -19.18 -14.20
CA ILE A 15 -46.50 -19.26 -14.87
C ILE A 15 -46.12 -17.90 -15.48
N ARG A 16 -47.08 -17.18 -16.06
CA ARG A 16 -46.84 -15.83 -16.59
C ARG A 16 -46.40 -14.84 -15.51
N ARG A 17 -47.05 -14.87 -14.34
CA ARG A 17 -46.70 -13.99 -13.21
C ARG A 17 -45.38 -14.39 -12.54
N GLN A 18 -45.07 -15.68 -12.44
CA GLN A 18 -43.78 -16.16 -11.93
C GLN A 18 -42.62 -15.72 -12.83
N LYS A 19 -42.77 -15.78 -14.15
CA LYS A 19 -41.75 -15.31 -15.10
C LYS A 19 -41.52 -13.80 -14.98
N ALA A 20 -42.60 -13.01 -14.90
CA ALA A 20 -42.49 -11.56 -14.71
C ALA A 20 -41.78 -11.21 -13.39
N GLY A 21 -42.13 -11.90 -12.29
CA GLY A 21 -41.45 -11.73 -11.00
C GLY A 21 -39.97 -12.14 -11.05
N ALA A 22 -39.63 -13.24 -11.72
CA ALA A 22 -38.25 -13.71 -11.86
C ALA A 22 -37.38 -12.71 -12.65
N VAL A 23 -37.92 -12.12 -13.72
CA VAL A 23 -37.21 -11.09 -14.49
C VAL A 23 -36.98 -9.83 -13.65
N LEU A 24 -38.00 -9.39 -12.91
CA LEU A 24 -37.89 -8.24 -12.00
C LEU A 24 -36.82 -8.47 -10.93
N LEU A 25 -36.80 -9.67 -10.34
CA LEU A 25 -35.82 -10.05 -9.31
C LEU A 25 -34.40 -10.10 -9.88
N ALA A 26 -34.23 -10.62 -11.11
CA ALA A 26 -32.95 -10.60 -11.81
C ALA A 26 -32.45 -9.17 -12.08
N ILE A 27 -33.33 -8.26 -12.49
CA ILE A 27 -32.99 -6.85 -12.73
C ILE A 27 -32.55 -6.17 -11.43
N VAL A 28 -33.29 -6.37 -10.33
CA VAL A 28 -32.93 -5.80 -9.02
C VAL A 28 -31.58 -6.35 -8.55
N GLY A 29 -31.35 -7.66 -8.69
CA GLY A 29 -30.05 -8.28 -8.36
C GLY A 29 -28.90 -7.70 -9.18
N ALA A 30 -29.06 -7.60 -10.50
CA ALA A 30 -28.06 -6.99 -11.38
C ALA A 30 -27.80 -5.52 -11.03
N SER A 31 -28.86 -4.75 -10.73
CA SER A 31 -28.75 -3.35 -10.30
C SER A 31 -28.00 -3.22 -8.97
N MET A 32 -28.20 -4.14 -8.03
CA MET A 32 -27.52 -4.13 -6.74
C MET A 32 -26.01 -4.40 -6.90
N ILE A 33 -25.66 -5.37 -7.76
CA ILE A 33 -24.25 -5.68 -8.10
C ILE A 33 -23.60 -4.48 -8.80
N ALA A 34 -24.29 -3.86 -9.75
CA ALA A 34 -23.79 -2.68 -10.46
C ALA A 34 -23.57 -1.49 -9.51
N ALA A 35 -24.52 -1.23 -8.60
CA ALA A 35 -24.41 -0.17 -7.60
C ALA A 35 -23.25 -0.41 -6.63
N LEU A 36 -23.03 -1.66 -6.20
CA LEU A 36 -21.90 -2.03 -5.36
C LEU A 36 -20.57 -1.80 -6.08
N TYR A 37 -20.46 -2.27 -7.33
CA TYR A 37 -19.26 -2.12 -8.13
C TYR A 37 -18.91 -0.63 -8.35
N LEU A 38 -19.92 0.19 -8.65
CA LEU A 38 -19.76 1.63 -8.83
C LEU A 38 -19.35 2.34 -7.52
N SER A 39 -19.94 1.93 -6.39
CA SER A 39 -19.62 2.48 -5.06
C SER A 39 -18.17 2.18 -4.66
N VAL A 40 -17.68 0.96 -4.90
CA VAL A 40 -16.28 0.57 -4.63
C VAL A 40 -15.30 1.31 -5.54
N SER A 41 -15.62 1.45 -6.82
CA SER A 41 -14.79 2.18 -7.79
C SER A 41 -14.63 3.67 -7.40
N SER A 42 -15.70 4.32 -6.94
CA SER A 42 -15.62 5.72 -6.53
C SER A 42 -14.68 5.95 -5.33
N ARG A 43 -14.73 5.07 -4.32
CA ARG A 43 -13.90 5.18 -3.10
C ARG A 43 -12.42 4.94 -3.36
N SER A 44 -12.07 4.07 -4.31
CA SER A 44 -10.66 3.78 -4.61
C SER A 44 -9.96 4.94 -5.31
N THR A 45 -10.67 5.75 -6.12
CA THR A 45 -10.06 6.87 -6.85
C THR A 45 -9.53 7.99 -5.95
N LEU A 46 -10.22 8.31 -4.85
CA LEU A 46 -9.78 9.36 -3.92
C LEU A 46 -8.53 8.94 -3.15
N VAL A 47 -8.54 7.72 -2.61
CA VAL A 47 -7.38 7.18 -1.87
C VAL A 47 -6.17 7.01 -2.80
N ALA A 48 -6.38 6.60 -4.05
CA ALA A 48 -5.30 6.50 -5.03
C ALA A 48 -4.63 7.85 -5.35
N ARG A 49 -5.39 8.96 -5.38
CA ARG A 49 -4.82 10.30 -5.56
C ARG A 49 -3.99 10.75 -4.37
N GLU A 50 -4.42 10.42 -3.16
CA GLU A 50 -3.66 10.71 -1.94
C GLU A 50 -2.33 9.94 -1.95
N ILE A 51 -2.36 8.64 -2.26
CA ILE A 51 -1.16 7.81 -2.37
C ILE A 51 -0.19 8.38 -3.42
N GLN A 52 -0.67 8.71 -4.62
CA GLN A 52 0.18 9.31 -5.66
C GLN A 52 0.79 10.65 -5.22
N THR A 53 0.09 11.42 -4.38
CA THR A 53 0.60 12.68 -3.87
C THR A 53 1.68 12.45 -2.83
N LEU A 54 1.48 11.52 -1.90
CA LEU A 54 2.47 11.11 -0.91
C LEU A 54 3.73 10.51 -1.58
N GLU A 55 3.56 9.65 -2.58
CA GLU A 55 4.67 9.09 -3.36
C GLU A 55 5.49 10.19 -4.04
N ARG A 56 4.82 11.20 -4.60
CA ARG A 56 5.51 12.37 -5.19
C ARG A 56 6.31 13.13 -4.13
N HIS A 57 5.75 13.36 -2.95
CA HIS A 57 6.46 14.03 -1.85
C HIS A 57 7.69 13.24 -1.39
N ILE A 58 7.58 11.92 -1.26
CA ILE A 58 8.70 11.03 -0.92
C ILE A 58 9.79 11.10 -2.00
N SER A 59 9.40 11.04 -3.28
CA SER A 59 10.34 11.12 -4.40
C SER A 59 11.11 12.43 -4.42
N LEU A 60 10.41 13.56 -4.21
CA LEU A 60 11.03 14.88 -4.13
C LEU A 60 12.01 14.98 -2.96
N GLY A 61 11.61 14.53 -1.77
CA GLY A 61 12.49 14.54 -0.59
C GLY A 61 13.73 13.65 -0.75
N ASN A 62 13.60 12.51 -1.41
CA ASN A 62 14.73 11.64 -1.72
C ASN A 62 15.69 12.28 -2.73
N GLN A 63 15.16 12.96 -3.75
CA GLN A 63 15.96 13.68 -4.72
C GLN A 63 16.74 14.83 -4.07
N GLU A 64 16.10 15.59 -3.18
CA GLU A 64 16.75 16.67 -2.42
C GLU A 64 17.87 16.14 -1.52
N ASN A 65 17.60 15.05 -0.77
CA ASN A 65 18.63 14.40 0.03
C ASN A 65 19.81 13.90 -0.80
N ALA A 66 19.55 13.32 -1.98
CA ALA A 66 20.61 12.88 -2.88
C ALA A 66 21.44 14.06 -3.38
N ASN A 67 20.80 15.17 -3.74
CA ASN A 67 21.48 16.40 -4.16
C ASN A 67 22.38 16.96 -3.05
N LEU A 68 21.86 17.08 -1.83
CA LEU A 68 22.62 17.54 -0.67
C LEU A 68 23.80 16.62 -0.35
N LYS A 69 23.64 15.30 -0.48
CA LYS A 69 24.75 14.35 -0.32
C LYS A 69 25.83 14.55 -1.38
N THR A 70 25.44 14.81 -2.63
CA THR A 70 26.38 15.12 -3.72
C THR A 70 27.12 16.44 -3.45
N GLU A 71 26.43 17.47 -2.98
CA GLU A 71 27.03 18.75 -2.61
C GLU A 71 28.04 18.57 -1.45
N LEU A 72 27.64 17.86 -0.40
CA LEU A 72 28.52 17.51 0.71
C LEU A 72 29.74 16.70 0.25
N ALA A 73 29.56 15.74 -0.65
CA ALA A 73 30.67 14.98 -1.20
C ALA A 73 31.64 15.87 -2.00
N GLY A 74 31.13 16.85 -2.74
CA GLY A 74 31.95 17.86 -3.41
C GLY A 74 32.74 18.70 -2.41
N LEU A 75 32.07 19.22 -1.37
CA LEU A 75 32.69 20.02 -0.31
C LEU A 75 33.64 19.23 0.59
N LEU A 76 33.44 17.92 0.75
CA LEU A 76 34.31 17.06 1.55
C LEU A 76 35.29 16.27 0.70
N SER A 77 35.30 16.51 -0.61
CA SER A 77 36.25 15.87 -1.52
C SER A 77 37.67 16.26 -1.15
N HIS A 78 38.60 15.33 -1.37
CA HIS A 78 40.01 15.56 -1.10
C HIS A 78 40.53 16.81 -1.81
N GLU A 79 40.16 16.98 -3.08
CA GLU A 79 40.53 18.14 -3.90
C GLU A 79 40.01 19.47 -3.32
N ALA A 80 38.73 19.52 -2.92
CA ALA A 80 38.17 20.74 -2.33
C ALA A 80 38.78 21.05 -0.96
N ILE A 81 39.14 20.04 -0.17
CA ILE A 81 39.76 20.22 1.15
C ILE A 81 41.23 20.61 0.99
N SER A 82 41.99 19.97 0.10
CA SER A 82 43.40 20.27 -0.13
C SER A 82 43.57 21.69 -0.65
N GLY A 83 42.76 22.12 -1.62
CA GLY A 83 42.82 23.49 -2.13
C GLY A 83 42.52 24.55 -1.05
N ARG A 84 41.60 24.27 -0.12
CA ARG A 84 41.35 25.14 1.06
C ARG A 84 42.48 25.07 2.09
N SER A 85 43.08 23.90 2.28
CA SER A 85 44.23 23.70 3.16
C SER A 85 45.42 24.54 2.68
N ASP A 86 45.73 24.44 1.39
CA ASP A 86 46.82 25.17 0.75
C ASP A 86 46.60 26.69 0.82
N ALA A 87 45.36 27.16 0.60
CA ALA A 87 45.01 28.58 0.71
C ALA A 87 45.13 29.15 2.14
N LEU A 88 45.18 28.29 3.16
CA LEU A 88 45.30 28.65 4.56
C LEU A 88 46.70 28.32 5.12
N ASP A 89 47.67 27.99 4.26
CA ASP A 89 49.03 27.54 4.61
C ASP A 89 49.07 26.34 5.57
N PHE A 90 48.00 25.53 5.58
CA PHE A 90 47.96 24.29 6.35
C PHE A 90 48.82 23.21 5.68
N GLN A 91 49.65 22.54 6.48
CA GLN A 91 50.52 21.44 6.04
C GLN A 91 50.08 20.12 6.66
N LEU A 92 50.41 19.00 6.01
CA LEU A 92 50.17 17.67 6.58
C LEU A 92 50.97 17.50 7.87
N ALA A 93 50.29 17.21 8.97
CA ALA A 93 50.94 16.95 10.24
C ALA A 93 51.77 15.67 10.18
N THR A 94 53.01 15.73 10.64
CA THR A 94 53.89 14.56 10.75
C THR A 94 53.54 13.76 12.01
N VAL A 95 53.90 12.48 12.05
CA VAL A 95 53.63 11.58 13.21
C VAL A 95 54.15 12.18 14.53
N GLY A 96 55.26 12.92 14.51
CA GLY A 96 55.83 13.58 15.69
C GLY A 96 55.09 14.84 16.15
N GLU A 97 54.24 15.42 15.31
CA GLU A 97 53.47 16.65 15.60
C GLU A 97 52.04 16.31 16.06
N THR A 98 51.58 15.08 15.83
CA THR A 98 50.23 14.62 16.18
C THR A 98 50.11 14.29 17.66
N HIS A 99 49.40 15.13 18.42
CA HIS A 99 49.12 14.91 19.83
C HIS A 99 47.72 14.31 20.03
N TYR A 100 47.64 13.12 20.59
CA TYR A 100 46.38 12.46 20.91
C TYR A 100 45.91 12.87 22.31
N ILE A 101 44.68 13.37 22.39
CA ILE A 101 44.04 13.72 23.66
C ILE A 101 43.03 12.62 23.99
N LEU A 102 43.15 12.03 25.17
CA LEU A 102 42.14 11.10 25.71
C LEU A 102 40.93 11.91 26.14
N VAL A 103 39.81 11.75 25.44
CA VAL A 103 38.52 12.35 25.81
C VAL A 103 37.81 11.39 26.77
N PRO A 104 37.65 11.73 28.07
CA PRO A 104 36.97 10.86 29.02
C PRO A 104 35.53 10.60 28.57
N GLY A 105 35.12 9.33 28.51
CA GLY A 105 33.77 8.93 28.07
C GLY A 105 33.57 8.83 26.56
N TYR A 106 34.63 8.90 25.75
CA TYR A 106 34.54 8.65 24.30
C TYR A 106 34.63 7.15 23.99
N ASP A 107 33.50 6.53 23.66
CA ASP A 107 33.41 5.09 23.33
C ASP A 107 33.86 4.74 21.89
N GLY A 108 34.47 5.69 21.18
CA GLY A 108 34.92 5.50 19.80
C GLY A 108 33.81 5.64 18.76
N ARG A 109 34.21 5.64 17.48
CA ARG A 109 33.26 5.61 16.37
C ARG A 109 32.64 4.22 16.29
N GLN A 110 31.37 4.11 16.66
CA GLN A 110 30.59 2.91 16.46
C GLN A 110 30.62 2.54 14.96
N PRO A 111 30.94 1.30 14.57
CA PRO A 111 30.88 0.88 13.19
C PRO A 111 29.44 1.07 12.69
N ILE A 112 29.27 1.83 11.61
CA ILE A 112 27.97 1.97 10.94
C ILE A 112 27.69 0.65 10.25
N THR A 113 26.85 -0.18 10.85
CA THR A 113 26.38 -1.43 10.25
C THR A 113 25.44 -1.09 9.09
N LEU A 114 25.98 -1.04 7.86
CA LEU A 114 25.21 -0.77 6.64
C LEU A 114 24.24 -1.91 6.28
N ALA A 115 24.29 -3.04 7.00
CA ALA A 115 23.28 -4.08 6.97
C ALA A 115 22.13 -3.71 7.92
N THR A 116 21.36 -2.68 7.57
CA THR A 116 19.99 -2.56 8.10
C THR A 116 19.26 -3.84 7.67
N ASN A 117 18.73 -4.59 8.64
CA ASN A 117 17.73 -5.62 8.38
C ASN A 117 16.57 -4.94 7.66
N ALA A 118 16.53 -5.05 6.33
CA ALA A 118 15.46 -4.53 5.48
C ALA A 118 14.08 -5.13 5.83
N ASP A 119 14.05 -6.14 6.70
CA ASP A 119 12.87 -6.93 7.02
C ASP A 119 12.06 -6.39 8.22
N GLN A 120 12.57 -5.43 9.00
CA GLN A 120 11.89 -5.02 10.25
C GLN A 120 10.87 -3.87 10.10
N SER A 121 10.59 -3.36 8.90
CA SER A 121 9.67 -2.23 8.70
C SER A 121 8.32 -2.58 8.04
N ILE A 122 7.96 -3.86 7.86
CA ILE A 122 6.68 -4.27 7.24
C ILE A 122 5.84 -5.19 8.15
N ASN A 123 5.78 -4.95 9.47
CA ASN A 123 5.08 -5.91 10.36
C ASN A 123 4.02 -5.36 11.34
N THR A 124 3.54 -4.11 11.22
CA THR A 124 2.50 -3.65 12.18
C THR A 124 1.35 -2.81 11.62
N LEU A 125 1.16 -2.77 10.30
CA LEU A 125 -0.17 -2.46 9.78
C LEU A 125 -0.98 -3.75 9.78
N SER A 126 -1.39 -4.20 10.97
CA SER A 126 -2.44 -5.20 11.12
C SER A 126 -3.73 -4.59 10.59
N LEU A 127 -3.89 -4.60 9.26
CA LEU A 127 -5.15 -4.26 8.61
C LEU A 127 -6.19 -5.22 9.20
N SER A 128 -7.23 -4.67 9.82
CA SER A 128 -8.34 -5.47 10.33
C SER A 128 -8.82 -6.41 9.21
N ALA A 129 -9.09 -7.68 9.53
CA ALA A 129 -9.49 -8.69 8.55
C ALA A 129 -10.69 -8.27 7.66
N LYS A 130 -11.49 -7.30 8.12
CA LYS A 130 -12.56 -6.65 7.35
C LYS A 130 -12.08 -5.91 6.09
N TYR A 131 -10.83 -5.45 6.07
CA TYR A 131 -10.20 -4.76 4.93
C TYR A 131 -9.41 -5.69 4.01
N SER A 132 -9.14 -6.92 4.44
CA SER A 132 -8.50 -7.96 3.62
C SER A 132 -9.48 -9.03 3.11
N GLN A 133 -10.74 -9.00 3.55
CA GLN A 133 -11.77 -9.95 3.12
C GLN A 133 -12.24 -9.64 1.69
N SER A 134 -12.33 -10.68 0.86
CA SER A 134 -12.90 -10.57 -0.48
C SER A 134 -14.39 -10.20 -0.40
N LEU A 135 -14.86 -9.36 -1.32
CA LEU A 135 -16.29 -9.00 -1.42
C LEU A 135 -17.17 -10.24 -1.62
N PHE A 136 -16.64 -11.27 -2.27
CA PHE A 136 -17.32 -12.55 -2.46
C PHE A 136 -17.48 -13.32 -1.14
N ASP A 137 -16.44 -13.39 -0.31
CA ASP A 137 -16.48 -14.04 1.01
C ASP A 137 -17.46 -13.32 1.95
N TRP A 138 -17.48 -11.99 1.90
CA TRP A 138 -18.46 -11.20 2.65
C TRP A 138 -19.88 -11.49 2.18
N PHE A 139 -20.11 -11.52 0.85
CA PHE A 139 -21.43 -11.76 0.27
C PHE A 139 -21.99 -13.13 0.63
N GLU A 140 -21.16 -14.19 0.55
CA GLU A 140 -21.54 -15.53 0.97
C GLU A 140 -21.95 -15.56 2.44
N SER A 141 -21.15 -14.93 3.31
CA SER A 141 -21.44 -14.85 4.74
C SER A 141 -22.75 -14.11 5.05
N GLN A 142 -23.18 -13.18 4.19
CA GLN A 142 -24.40 -12.40 4.38
C GLN A 142 -25.62 -13.16 3.86
N VAL A 143 -25.49 -13.87 2.73
CA VAL A 143 -26.56 -14.73 2.18
C VAL A 143 -26.83 -15.92 3.12
N GLN A 144 -25.80 -16.54 3.69
CA GLN A 144 -25.98 -17.59 4.70
C GLN A 144 -26.63 -17.07 5.99
N ARG A 145 -26.35 -15.83 6.39
CA ARG A 145 -27.03 -15.18 7.53
C ARG A 145 -28.49 -14.81 7.24
N GLY A 146 -28.84 -14.53 5.98
CA GLY A 146 -30.22 -14.26 5.56
C GLY A 146 -31.05 -15.49 5.18
N GLY A 147 -30.41 -16.66 5.03
CA GLY A 147 -31.00 -17.89 4.50
C GLY A 147 -31.60 -18.87 5.52
N PHE A 148 -31.68 -18.50 6.80
CA PHE A 148 -32.38 -19.29 7.81
C PHE A 148 -33.48 -18.47 8.47
N ARG A 149 -34.64 -18.46 7.82
CA ARG A 149 -35.95 -18.38 8.46
C ARG A 149 -37.07 -18.73 7.50
#